data_AF-A0AAD4ZP26-F1
#
_entry.id   AF-A0AAD4ZP26-F1
#
_cell.length_a   1.000
_cell.length_b   1.000
_cell.length_c   1.000
_cell.angle_alpha   90.00
_cell.angle_beta   90.00
_cell.angle_gamma   90.00
#
_symmetry.space_group_name_H-M   'P 1'
#
loop_
_entity.id
_entity.type
_entity.pdbx_description
1 polymer ?
#
loop_
_entity_poly.entity_id
_entity_poly.type
_entity_poly.pdbx_seq_one_letter_code
_entity_poly.pdbx_strand_id
1 'polypeptide(L)'
;MYNSHIGKSSCKSTLWKNLQGTPVQPGSVECGYFEMRFMRDMIHDLGLEFEKKFDKKKEPVKYEQEHIDDVRLDWVEFVNKQLQNNK
;
A
#
# COMPACT_ATOMS: atom_id res chain seq x y z
N MET A 1 3.18 -1.85 28.40
CA MET A 1 2.32 -1.22 29.43
C MET A 1 2.97 0.08 29.90
N TYR A 2 2.95 1.14 29.09
CA TYR A 2 3.49 2.46 29.44
C TYR A 2 2.35 3.48 29.58
N ASN A 3 1.37 3.41 28.67
CA ASN A 3 0.20 4.30 28.65
C ASN A 3 -0.75 4.14 29.86
N SER A 4 -0.73 2.99 30.54
CA SER A 4 -1.54 2.74 31.76
C SER A 4 -1.05 3.54 32.98
N HIS A 5 0.27 3.78 33.07
CA HIS A 5 0.87 4.46 34.22
C HIS A 5 0.74 5.98 34.18
N ILE A 6 0.32 6.56 33.04
CA ILE A 6 0.22 8.00 32.82
C ILE A 6 -1.24 8.51 32.79
N GLY A 7 -2.21 7.70 33.21
CA GLY A 7 -3.62 8.11 33.35
C GLY A 7 -4.31 8.50 32.03
N LYS A 8 -3.72 8.21 30.86
CA LYS A 8 -4.34 8.48 29.56
C LYS A 8 -5.39 7.41 29.25
N SER A 9 -6.56 7.55 29.84
CA SER A 9 -7.76 6.75 29.58
C SER A 9 -8.44 7.16 28.26
N SER A 10 -7.76 6.94 27.14
CA SER A 10 -8.44 6.80 25.84
C SER A 10 -7.56 5.98 24.90
N CYS A 11 -7.48 4.67 25.17
CA CYS A 11 -7.08 3.75 24.12
C CYS A 11 -8.20 3.79 23.08
N LYS A 12 -8.08 4.65 22.06
CA LYS A 12 -8.92 4.54 20.87
C LYS A 12 -8.72 3.11 20.38
N SER A 13 -9.76 2.30 20.48
CA SER A 13 -9.73 0.93 19.96
C SER A 13 -9.29 0.97 18.50
N THR A 14 -8.31 0.17 18.14
CA THR A 14 -7.89 0.05 16.73
C THR A 14 -9.09 -0.39 15.90
N LEU A 15 -9.53 0.47 14.99
CA LEU A 15 -10.59 0.13 14.06
C LEU A 15 -9.98 -0.66 12.89
N TRP A 16 -10.31 -1.94 12.81
CA TRP A 16 -9.95 -2.78 11.68
C TRP A 16 -11.03 -2.66 10.60
N LYS A 17 -10.67 -2.15 9.42
CA LYS A 17 -11.57 -2.09 8.26
C LYS A 17 -11.08 -3.03 7.16
N ASN A 18 -11.97 -3.87 6.65
CA ASN A 18 -11.71 -4.71 5.49
C ASN A 18 -12.13 -3.96 4.21
N LEU A 19 -11.16 -3.67 3.35
CA LEU A 19 -11.35 -2.99 2.07
C LEU A 19 -11.51 -4.03 0.95
N GLN A 20 -12.73 -4.51 0.74
CA GLN A 20 -13.02 -5.57 -0.25
C GLN A 20 -12.73 -5.16 -1.71
N GLY A 21 -12.64 -3.86 -1.99
CA GLY A 21 -12.24 -3.35 -3.30
C GLY A 21 -10.74 -3.39 -3.56
N THR A 22 -9.92 -3.89 -2.61
CA THR A 22 -8.46 -3.99 -2.75
C THR A 22 -8.09 -4.78 -3.99
N PRO A 23 -7.11 -4.33 -4.80
CA PRO A 23 -6.74 -4.98 -6.05
C PRO A 23 -6.28 -6.41 -5.86
N VAL A 24 -6.82 -7.29 -6.69
CA VAL A 24 -6.49 -8.72 -6.71
C VAL A 24 -5.47 -8.96 -7.81
N GLN A 25 -4.35 -9.58 -7.47
CA GLN A 25 -3.39 -10.02 -8.47
C GLN A 25 -3.94 -11.21 -9.29
N PRO A 26 -3.75 -11.23 -10.61
CA PRO A 26 -4.22 -12.34 -11.44
C PRO A 26 -3.33 -13.59 -11.34
N GLY A 27 -2.04 -13.44 -11.00
CA GLY A 27 -1.05 -14.52 -10.91
C GLY A 27 -0.47 -14.68 -9.50
N SER A 28 0.55 -15.54 -9.35
CA SER A 28 1.19 -15.84 -8.06
C SER A 28 2.56 -15.21 -7.85
N VAL A 29 3.17 -14.63 -8.89
CA VAL A 29 4.60 -14.23 -8.89
C VAL A 29 4.82 -12.73 -8.72
N GLU A 30 3.79 -11.91 -8.87
CA GLU A 30 3.91 -10.44 -8.91
C GLU A 30 3.39 -9.75 -7.64
N CYS A 31 3.14 -10.50 -6.56
CA CYS A 31 2.50 -9.98 -5.34
C CYS A 31 3.23 -8.79 -4.75
N GLY A 32 4.57 -8.84 -4.72
CA GLY A 32 5.39 -7.73 -4.22
C GLY A 32 5.15 -6.43 -5.00
N TYR A 33 4.96 -6.49 -6.32
CA TYR A 33 4.69 -5.28 -7.12
C TYR A 33 3.28 -4.74 -6.88
N PHE A 34 2.29 -5.61 -6.67
CA PHE A 34 0.93 -5.20 -6.29
C PHE A 34 0.91 -4.53 -4.91
N GLU A 35 1.64 -5.08 -3.93
CA GLU A 35 1.81 -4.47 -2.60
C GLU A 35 2.50 -3.11 -2.68
N MET A 36 3.59 -3.00 -3.44
CA MET A 36 4.29 -1.73 -3.67
C MET A 36 3.38 -0.71 -4.35
N ARG A 37 2.61 -1.09 -5.37
CA ARG A 37 1.63 -0.22 -6.04
C ARG A 37 0.54 0.23 -5.07
N PHE A 38 0.07 -0.65 -4.20
CA PHE A 38 -0.94 -0.35 -3.17
C PHE A 38 -0.41 0.61 -2.11
N MET A 39 0.82 0.41 -1.62
CA MET A 39 1.51 1.36 -0.73
C MET A 39 1.72 2.71 -1.40
N ARG A 40 2.04 2.73 -2.71
CA ARG A 40 2.15 3.96 -3.49
C ARG A 40 0.84 4.73 -3.53
N ASP A 41 -0.31 4.06 -3.66
CA ASP A 41 -1.63 4.71 -3.58
C ASP A 41 -1.90 5.28 -2.17
N MET A 42 -1.51 4.58 -1.10
CA MET A 42 -1.68 5.08 0.28
C MET A 42 -0.85 6.34 0.54
N ILE A 43 0.40 6.34 0.10
CA ILE A 43 1.35 7.43 0.37
C ILE A 43 0.99 8.69 -0.43
N HIS A 44 0.55 8.53 -1.69
CA HIS A 44 0.19 9.67 -2.55
C HIS A 44 -1.21 10.22 -2.27
N ASP A 45 -2.04 9.52 -1.51
CA ASP A 45 -3.34 10.02 -1.09
C ASP A 45 -3.21 11.00 0.08
N LEU A 46 -2.92 12.26 -0.25
CA LEU A 46 -2.85 13.34 0.73
C LEU A 46 -4.23 13.72 1.31
N GLY A 47 -5.32 13.28 0.66
CA GLY A 47 -6.68 13.59 1.05
C GLY A 47 -7.24 12.70 2.16
N LEU A 48 -6.57 11.59 2.52
CA LEU A 48 -7.09 10.53 3.39
C LEU A 48 -8.39 9.90 2.86
N GLU A 49 -8.51 9.88 1.54
CA GLU A 49 -9.63 9.35 0.77
C GLU A 49 -9.35 7.94 0.19
N PHE A 50 -8.18 7.39 0.48
CA PHE A 50 -7.68 6.08 0.06
C PHE A 50 -8.68 4.98 0.40
N GLU A 51 -9.22 5.02 1.61
CA GLU A 51 -10.25 4.09 2.08
C GLU A 51 -11.44 4.06 1.11
N LYS A 52 -11.92 5.21 0.64
CA LYS A 52 -13.10 5.28 -0.24
C LYS A 52 -12.81 4.69 -1.62
N LYS A 53 -11.56 4.76 -2.10
CA LYS A 53 -11.15 4.13 -3.37
C LYS A 53 -11.34 2.62 -3.36
N PHE A 54 -11.15 1.97 -2.21
CA PHE A 54 -11.16 0.51 -2.05
C PHE A 54 -12.26 -0.01 -1.10
N ASP A 55 -13.17 0.86 -0.63
CA ASP A 55 -14.34 0.44 0.14
C ASP A 55 -15.23 -0.49 -0.67
N LYS A 56 -16.13 -1.23 0.00
CA LYS A 56 -17.08 -2.28 -0.45
C LYS A 56 -17.62 -2.17 -1.90
N LYS A 57 -16.75 -2.27 -2.90
CA LYS A 57 -17.11 -2.36 -4.31
C LYS A 57 -17.53 -3.79 -4.59
N LYS A 58 -18.54 -3.95 -5.46
CA LYS A 58 -18.95 -5.27 -5.95
C LYS A 58 -17.80 -5.99 -6.67
N GLU A 59 -16.87 -5.23 -7.24
CA GLU A 59 -15.69 -5.72 -7.95
C GLU A 59 -14.40 -5.06 -7.42
N PRO A 60 -13.30 -5.81 -7.27
CA PRO A 60 -11.99 -5.25 -6.93
C PRO A 60 -11.55 -4.19 -7.94
N VAL A 61 -10.85 -3.15 -7.44
CA VAL A 61 -10.13 -2.23 -8.31
C VAL A 61 -9.05 -3.01 -9.06
N LYS A 62 -8.96 -2.83 -10.37
CA LYS A 62 -7.94 -3.51 -11.18
C LYS A 62 -6.73 -2.61 -11.34
N TYR A 63 -5.55 -3.20 -11.22
CA TYR A 63 -4.33 -2.59 -11.70
C TYR A 63 -4.02 -3.15 -13.08
N GLU A 64 -4.04 -2.26 -14.07
CA GLU A 64 -3.50 -2.56 -15.40
C GLU A 64 -1.99 -2.81 -15.34
N GLN A 65 -1.46 -3.55 -16.32
CA GLN A 65 -0.05 -3.92 -16.40
C GLN A 65 0.88 -2.69 -16.36
N GLU A 66 0.48 -1.58 -16.97
CA GLU A 66 1.21 -0.32 -16.98
C GLU A 66 1.50 0.19 -15.55
N HIS A 67 0.53 0.09 -14.63
CA HIS A 67 0.73 0.49 -13.24
C HIS A 67 1.77 -0.36 -12.53
N ILE A 68 1.88 -1.63 -12.91
CA ILE A 68 2.86 -2.58 -12.35
C ILE A 68 4.24 -2.31 -12.96
N ASP A 69 4.29 -2.01 -14.25
CA ASP A 69 5.51 -1.68 -14.97
C ASP A 69 6.13 -0.36 -14.47
N ASP A 70 5.33 0.64 -14.11
CA ASP A 70 5.83 1.85 -13.44
C ASP A 70 6.60 1.51 -12.17
N VAL A 71 6.03 0.64 -11.32
CA VAL A 71 6.67 0.23 -10.06
C VAL A 71 7.95 -0.55 -10.33
N ARG A 72 7.97 -1.38 -11.39
CA ARG A 72 9.18 -2.10 -11.80
C ARG A 72 10.28 -1.15 -12.24
N LEU A 73 9.95 -0.14 -13.04
CA LEU A 73 10.90 0.85 -13.52
C LEU A 73 11.47 1.66 -12.35
N ASP A 74 10.61 2.17 -11.46
CA ASP A 74 11.01 2.88 -10.25
C ASP A 74 11.98 2.03 -9.41
N TRP A 75 11.66 0.74 -9.22
CA TRP A 75 12.48 -0.18 -8.45
C TRP A 75 13.84 -0.48 -9.10
N VAL A 76 13.85 -0.73 -10.41
CA VAL A 76 15.08 -0.99 -11.18
C VAL A 76 15.99 0.23 -11.16
N GLU A 77 15.45 1.43 -11.34
CA GLU A 77 16.22 2.67 -11.25
C GLU A 77 16.83 2.84 -9.86
N PHE A 78 16.02 2.65 -8.81
CA PHE A 78 16.50 2.73 -7.44
C PHE A 78 17.64 1.76 -7.16
N VAL A 79 17.47 0.47 -7.47
CA VAL A 79 18.48 -0.56 -7.24
C VAL A 79 19.76 -0.29 -8.04
N ASN A 80 19.64 0.10 -9.31
CA ASN A 80 20.79 0.44 -10.15
C ASN A 80 21.60 1.59 -9.56
N LYS A 81 20.92 2.63 -9.08
CA LYS A 81 21.57 3.76 -8.41
C LYS A 81 22.30 3.32 -7.14
N GLN A 82 21.70 2.45 -6.32
CA GLN A 82 22.37 1.91 -5.13
C GLN A 82 23.63 1.10 -5.51
N LEU A 83 23.55 0.27 -6.56
CA LEU A 83 24.68 -0.53 -7.03
C LEU A 83 25.83 0.31 -7.58
N GLN A 84 25.53 1.43 -8.23
CA GLN A 84 26.55 2.37 -8.70
C GLN A 84 27.20 3.15 -7.56
N ASN A 85 26.42 3.54 -6.54
CA ASN A 85 26.93 4.28 -5.38
C ASN A 85 27.77 3.41 -4.41
N ASN A 86 27.62 2.09 -4.49
CA ASN A 86 28.35 1.12 -3.65
C ASN A 86 29.59 0.52 -4.35
N LYS A 87 29.99 1.05 -5.52
CA LYS A 87 31.22 0.72 -6.24
C LYS A 87 32.26 1.82 -6.04
#